data_AF-A0A415HVK5-F1
#
_entry.id   AF-A0A415HVK5-F1
#
_cell.length_a   1.000
_cell.length_b   1.000
_cell.length_c   1.000
_cell.angle_alpha   90.00
_cell.angle_beta   90.00
_cell.angle_gamma   90.00
#
_symmetry.space_group_name_H-M   'P 1'
#
loop_
_entity.id
_entity.type
_entity.pdbx_description
1 polymer ?
#
loop_
_entity_poly.entity_id
_entity_poly.type
_entity_poly.pdbx_seq_one_letter_code
_entity_poly.pdbx_strand_id
1 'polypeptide(L)'
;MRLIDADLLKERIAKWLKPSKPDETEMIEVTDALVSTMMEIDEQPTAFDVDRVLGKMHSEMMNSASSEFDYAMYRAIEIVKGGGVDGN
;
A
#
# COMPACT_ATOMS: atom_id res chain seq x y z
N MET A 1 5.86 -2.62 8.07
CA MET A 1 5.11 -1.39 7.71
C MET A 1 4.61 -1.55 6.28
N ARG A 2 3.31 -1.33 6.01
CA ARG A 2 2.73 -1.44 4.66
C ARG A 2 2.55 -0.04 4.07
N LEU A 3 2.89 0.13 2.79
CA LEU A 3 2.59 1.35 2.05
C LEU A 3 1.16 1.26 1.51
N ILE A 4 0.33 2.27 1.79
CA ILE A 4 -1.08 2.33 1.40
C ILE A 4 -1.30 3.47 0.41
N ASP A 5 -2.22 3.27 -0.52
CA ASP A 5 -2.63 4.33 -1.46
C ASP A 5 -3.52 5.33 -0.70
N ALA A 6 -2.96 6.51 -0.45
CA ALA A 6 -3.63 7.54 0.34
C ALA A 6 -4.88 8.09 -0.35
N ASP A 7 -4.92 8.12 -1.67
CA ASP A 7 -6.05 8.68 -2.41
C ASP A 7 -7.18 7.65 -2.50
N LEU A 8 -6.84 6.36 -2.69
CA LEU A 8 -7.81 5.27 -2.57
C LEU A 8 -8.41 5.19 -1.16
N LEU A 9 -7.58 5.32 -0.11
CA LEU A 9 -8.06 5.32 1.28
C LEU A 9 -9.04 6.48 1.52
N LYS A 10 -8.71 7.71 1.09
CA LYS A 10 -9.61 8.86 1.21
C LYS A 10 -10.92 8.63 0.48
N GLU A 11 -10.88 8.06 -0.73
CA GLU A 11 -12.09 7.77 -1.50
C GLU A 11 -13.01 6.80 -0.75
N ARG A 12 -12.44 5.75 -0.15
CA ARG A 12 -13.22 4.77 0.63
C ARG A 12 -13.78 5.35 1.93
N ILE A 13 -12.96 6.06 2.71
CA ILE A 13 -13.43 6.76 3.91
C ILE A 13 -14.56 7.74 3.56
N ALA A 14 -14.42 8.49 2.47
CA ALA A 14 -15.44 9.44 2.04
C ALA A 14 -16.77 8.78 1.64
N LYS A 15 -16.79 7.49 1.24
CA LYS A 15 -18.06 6.77 0.98
C LYS A 15 -18.85 6.56 2.27
N TRP A 16 -18.18 6.29 3.39
CA TRP A 16 -18.82 6.11 4.69
C TRP A 16 -19.34 7.40 5.29
N LEU A 17 -18.74 8.54 4.93
CA LEU A 17 -19.12 9.85 5.47
C LEU A 17 -20.20 10.57 4.64
N LYS A 18 -20.60 10.02 3.49
CA LYS A 18 -21.64 10.63 2.64
C LYS A 18 -23.02 10.17 3.11
N PRO A 19 -23.98 11.08 3.26
CA PRO A 19 -25.35 10.71 3.57
C PRO A 19 -25.95 9.89 2.43
N SER A 20 -26.81 8.93 2.78
CA SER A 20 -27.45 8.02 1.84
C SER A 20 -28.34 8.76 0.82
N LYS A 21 -28.83 9.96 1.16
CA LYS A 21 -29.61 10.86 0.30
C LYS A 21 -29.16 12.32 0.46
N PRO A 22 -29.29 13.15 -0.59
CA PRO A 22 -28.82 14.55 -0.59
C PRO A 22 -29.50 15.45 0.46
N ASP A 23 -30.70 15.09 0.94
CA ASP A 23 -31.49 15.89 1.89
C ASP A 23 -31.53 15.30 3.33
N GLU A 24 -30.79 14.22 3.60
CA GLU A 24 -30.72 13.61 4.93
C GLU A 24 -29.57 14.22 5.73
N THR A 25 -29.88 14.83 6.89
CA THR A 25 -28.91 15.10 7.96
C THR A 25 -28.66 13.82 8.76
N GLU A 26 -28.31 12.73 8.08
CA GLU A 26 -28.00 11.46 8.72
C GLU A 26 -26.66 11.63 9.46
N MET A 27 -26.76 11.75 10.79
CA MET A 27 -25.60 11.90 11.68
C MET A 27 -25.09 10.51 12.03
N ILE A 28 -23.82 10.24 11.74
CA ILE A 28 -23.15 8.99 12.10
C ILE A 28 -22.50 9.17 13.47
N GLU A 29 -22.64 8.20 14.35
CA GLU A 29 -21.92 8.19 15.62
C GLU A 29 -20.40 8.20 15.38
N VAL A 30 -19.68 9.05 16.11
CA VAL A 30 -18.24 9.25 15.92
C VAL A 30 -17.47 7.94 16.12
N THR A 31 -17.91 7.11 17.06
CA THR A 31 -17.33 5.78 17.31
C THR A 31 -17.44 4.86 16.10
N ASP A 32 -18.59 4.87 15.42
CA ASP A 32 -18.84 4.00 14.27
C ASP A 32 -18.01 4.46 13.07
N ALA A 33 -17.87 5.78 12.88
CA ALA A 33 -17.01 6.36 11.86
C ALA A 33 -15.53 6.00 12.07
N LEU A 34 -15.05 6.01 13.32
CA LEU A 34 -13.67 5.64 13.66
C LEU A 34 -13.42 4.14 13.45
N VAL A 35 -14.33 3.27 13.90
CA VAL A 35 -14.22 1.81 13.68
C VAL A 35 -14.19 1.50 12.18
N SER A 36 -15.08 2.11 11.40
CA SER A 36 -15.13 1.93 9.94
C SER A 36 -13.83 2.40 9.27
N THR A 37 -13.27 3.52 9.75
CA THR A 37 -11.99 4.03 9.23
C THR A 37 -10.83 3.07 9.53
N MET A 38 -10.78 2.47 10.73
CA MET A 38 -9.75 1.47 11.06
C MET A 38 -9.87 0.23 10.17
N MET A 39 -11.09 -0.25 9.93
CA MET A 39 -11.35 -1.37 9.03
C MET A 39 -10.88 -1.06 7.60
N GLU A 40 -11.19 0.14 7.08
CA GLU A 40 -10.73 0.55 5.74
C GLU A 40 -9.21 0.62 5.63
N ILE A 41 -8.51 1.03 6.69
CA ILE A 41 -7.04 1.03 6.73
C ILE A 41 -6.50 -0.40 6.67
N ASP A 42 -7.10 -1.34 7.39
CA ASP A 42 -6.69 -2.74 7.41
C ASP A 42 -6.93 -3.41 6.04
N GLU A 43 -8.05 -3.09 5.40
CA GLU A 43 -8.45 -3.61 4.08
C GLU A 43 -7.74 -2.97 2.89
N GLN A 44 -7.01 -1.84 3.08
CA GLN A 44 -6.27 -1.24 1.96
C GLN A 44 -5.27 -2.22 1.35
N PRO A 45 -5.19 -2.33 0.01
CA PRO A 45 -4.09 -3.02 -0.63
C PRO A 45 -2.77 -2.28 -0.39
N THR A 46 -1.65 -2.95 -0.68
CA THR A 46 -0.37 -2.25 -0.82
C THR A 46 -0.44 -1.27 -1.98
N ALA A 47 0.12 -0.07 -1.82
CA ALA A 47 0.08 1.02 -2.80
C ALA A 47 0.67 0.67 -4.18
N PHE A 48 1.46 -0.40 -4.25
CA PHE A 48 2.03 -0.91 -5.48
C PHE A 48 1.93 -2.43 -5.52
N ASP A 49 1.90 -2.96 -6.74
CA ASP A 49 2.04 -4.38 -7.01
C ASP A 49 3.49 -4.81 -6.76
N VAL A 50 3.70 -5.49 -5.63
CA VAL A 50 5.01 -5.97 -5.18
C VAL A 50 5.63 -6.90 -6.22
N ASP A 51 4.86 -7.84 -6.77
CA ASP A 51 5.35 -8.81 -7.75
C ASP A 51 5.79 -8.13 -9.04
N ARG A 52 5.03 -7.13 -9.49
CA ARG A 52 5.41 -6.32 -10.66
C ARG A 52 6.68 -5.51 -10.42
N VAL A 53 6.87 -4.95 -9.23
CA VAL A 53 8.10 -4.22 -8.87
C VAL A 53 9.29 -5.17 -8.87
N LEU A 54 9.18 -6.31 -8.19
CA LEU A 54 10.25 -7.31 -8.12
C LEU A 54 10.58 -7.89 -9.50
N GLY A 55 9.58 -8.14 -10.34
CA GLY A 55 9.78 -8.60 -11.71
C GLY A 55 10.56 -7.61 -12.58
N LYS A 56 10.26 -6.30 -12.47
CA LYS A 56 11.04 -5.26 -13.16
C LYS A 56 12.48 -5.20 -12.65
N MET A 57 12.69 -5.23 -11.34
CA MET A 57 14.03 -5.24 -10.75
C MET A 57 14.85 -6.44 -11.22
N HIS A 58 14.23 -7.62 -11.28
CA HIS A 58 14.88 -8.83 -11.78
C HIS A 58 15.23 -8.73 -13.27
N SER A 59 14.36 -8.12 -14.08
CA SER A 59 14.66 -7.88 -15.50
C SER A 59 15.83 -6.92 -15.69
N GLU A 60 15.91 -5.83 -14.91
CA GLU A 60 17.04 -4.89 -14.98
C GLU A 60 18.35 -5.57 -14.59
N MET A 61 18.32 -6.43 -13.57
CA MET A 61 19.45 -7.26 -13.15
C MET A 61 19.94 -8.18 -14.27
N MET A 62 19.04 -8.92 -14.93
CA MET A 62 19.41 -9.84 -16.01
C MET A 62 19.94 -9.15 -17.27
N ASN A 63 19.65 -7.85 -17.43
CA ASN A 63 20.14 -7.02 -18.53
C ASN A 63 21.49 -6.35 -18.21
N SER A 64 22.00 -6.51 -16.99
CA SER A 64 23.29 -5.95 -16.57
C SER A 64 24.45 -6.87 -16.96
N ALA A 65 25.62 -6.26 -17.20
CA ALA A 65 26.89 -6.97 -17.37
C ALA A 65 27.82 -6.81 -16.14
N SER A 66 27.34 -6.18 -15.06
CA SER A 66 28.12 -5.91 -13.85
C SER A 66 27.67 -6.80 -12.71
N SER A 67 28.58 -7.67 -12.25
CA SER A 67 28.37 -8.50 -11.07
C SER A 67 28.08 -7.71 -9.79
N GLU A 68 28.66 -6.51 -9.67
CA GLU A 68 28.43 -5.62 -8.54
C GLU A 68 27.00 -5.05 -8.57
N PHE A 69 26.51 -4.66 -9.76
CA PHE A 69 25.13 -4.23 -9.93
C PHE A 69 24.17 -5.37 -9.61
N ASP A 70 24.45 -6.58 -10.08
CA ASP A 70 23.59 -7.73 -9.84
C ASP A 70 23.48 -8.03 -8.35
N TYR A 71 24.62 -8.04 -7.64
CA TYR A 71 24.64 -8.23 -6.19
C TYR A 71 23.84 -7.13 -5.46
N ALA A 72 24.04 -5.85 -5.82
CA ALA A 72 23.31 -4.75 -5.23
C ALA A 72 21.79 -4.86 -5.49
N MET A 73 21.39 -5.27 -6.69
CA MET A 73 19.99 -5.46 -7.06
C MET A 73 19.36 -6.63 -6.32
N TYR A 74 20.06 -7.76 -6.17
CA TYR A 74 19.63 -8.87 -5.33
C TYR A 74 19.38 -8.44 -3.89
N ARG A 75 20.30 -7.66 -3.30
CA ARG A 75 20.12 -7.11 -1.95
C ARG A 75 18.91 -6.19 -1.86
N ALA A 76 18.69 -5.33 -2.86
CA ALA A 76 17.53 -4.45 -2.92
C ALA A 76 16.21 -5.23 -2.98
N ILE A 77 16.14 -6.31 -3.78
CA ILE A 77 14.97 -7.19 -3.86
C ILE A 77 14.63 -7.80 -2.48
N GLU A 78 15.63 -8.31 -1.77
CA GLU A 78 15.43 -8.89 -0.43
C GLU A 78 14.96 -7.86 0.60
N ILE A 79 15.51 -6.63 0.55
CA ILE A 79 15.05 -5.51 1.41
C ILE A 79 13.58 -5.18 1.13
N VAL A 80 13.18 -5.11 -0.15
CA VAL A 80 11.79 -4.82 -0.54
C VAL A 80 10.84 -5.93 -0.08
N LYS A 81 11.22 -7.21 -0.22
CA LYS A 81 10.43 -8.34 0.31
C LYS A 81 10.29 -8.29 1.83
N GLY A 82 11.35 -7.88 2.54
CA GLY A 82 11.33 -7.67 3.99
C GLY A 82 10.56 -6.41 4.44
N GLY A 83 9.99 -5.64 3.50
CA GLY A 83 9.29 -4.40 3.80
C GLY A 83 10.18 -3.30 4.36
N GLY A 84 11.48 -3.32 4.01
CA GLY A 84 12.46 -2.34 4.46
C GLY A 84 12.83 -2.44 5.94
N VAL A 85 12.42 -3.50 6.64
CA VAL A 85 12.88 -3.79 8.00
C VAL A 85 14.20 -4.53 7.86
N ASP A 86 15.30 -3.91 8.28
CA ASP A 86 16.59 -4.61 8.35
C ASP A 86 16.40 -5.88 9.18
N GLY A 87 16.75 -7.03 8.59
CA GLY A 87 16.72 -8.31 9.28
C GLY A 87 17.64 -8.22 10.50
N ASN A 88 17.04 -8.32 11.69
CA ASN A 88 17.76 -8.48 12.94
C ASN A 88 18.16 -9.94 13.13
#